data_AF-A0A7Y9GGN6-F1
#
_entry.id   AF-A0A7Y9GGN6-F1
#
_cell.length_a   1.000
_cell.length_b   1.000
_cell.length_c   1.000
_cell.angle_alpha   90.00
_cell.angle_beta   90.00
_cell.angle_gamma   90.00
#
_symmetry.space_group_name_H-M   'P 1'
#
loop_
_entity.id
_entity.type
_entity.pdbx_description
1 polymer ?
#
loop_
_entity_poly.entity_id
_entity_poly.type
_entity_poly.pdbx_seq_one_letter_code
_entity_poly.pdbx_strand_id
1 'polypeptide(L)'
;MRHHICATRSTPDLVESAVRAGSPERAAEPLARFERWAGSVRQPWADALVLRCHRLLAADDQAEAHYTAALRLHDQDGRALEYARTAVLYGEWLRRARRKAEARRWLQDALEVFERLGMRPWSERARG
;
A
#
# COMPACT_ATOMS: atom_id res chain seq x y z
N MET A 1 19.16 13.29 -15.60
CA MET A 1 17.74 13.00 -15.31
C MET A 1 17.49 11.49 -15.20
N ARG A 2 18.11 10.80 -14.23
CA ARG A 2 18.03 9.33 -14.06
C ARG A 2 17.43 8.91 -12.71
N HIS A 3 17.42 9.80 -11.71
CA HIS A 3 16.91 9.55 -10.36
C HIS A 3 15.39 9.76 -10.21
N HIS A 4 14.73 10.41 -11.18
CA HIS A 4 13.29 10.75 -11.08
C HIS A 4 12.40 9.51 -11.03
N ILE A 5 12.74 8.43 -11.77
CA ILE A 5 11.93 7.22 -11.82
C ILE A 5 12.02 6.45 -10.48
N CYS A 6 13.21 6.33 -9.90
CA CYS A 6 13.39 5.68 -8.59
C CYS A 6 12.71 6.48 -7.47
N ALA A 7 12.92 7.80 -7.43
CA ALA A 7 12.27 8.68 -6.45
C ALA A 7 10.73 8.61 -6.55
N THR A 8 10.20 8.56 -7.77
CA THR A 8 8.75 8.44 -8.01
C THR A 8 8.23 7.08 -7.53
N ARG A 9 8.96 5.98 -7.78
CA ARG A 9 8.57 4.63 -7.33
C ARG A 9 8.64 4.43 -5.81
N SER A 10 9.49 5.17 -5.10
CA SER A 10 9.58 5.12 -3.64
C SER A 10 8.54 5.98 -2.91
N THR A 11 7.67 6.71 -3.63
CA THR A 11 6.64 7.56 -3.02
C THR A 11 5.74 6.80 -2.04
N PRO A 12 5.26 5.57 -2.34
CA PRO A 12 4.46 4.82 -1.38
C PRO A 12 5.20 4.51 -0.07
N ASP A 13 6.50 4.22 -0.13
CA ASP A 13 7.34 3.99 1.07
C ASP A 13 7.47 5.27 1.89
N LEU A 14 7.67 6.40 1.21
CA LEU A 14 7.75 7.72 1.84
C LEU A 14 6.43 8.08 2.53
N VAL A 15 5.28 7.86 1.87
CA VAL A 15 3.96 8.11 2.44
C VAL A 15 3.74 7.26 3.69
N GLU A 16 3.99 5.95 3.60
CA GLU A 16 3.85 5.03 4.74
C GLU A 16 4.75 5.45 5.91
N SER A 17 5.99 5.85 5.62
CA SER A 17 6.96 6.30 6.63
C SER A 17 6.54 7.62 7.27
N ALA A 18 6.07 8.59 6.48
CA ALA A 18 5.61 9.89 6.95
C ALA A 18 4.41 9.77 7.90
N VAL A 19 3.44 8.92 7.55
CA VAL A 19 2.28 8.63 8.40
C VAL A 19 2.71 7.96 9.71
N ARG A 20 3.60 6.97 9.64
CA ARG A 20 4.14 6.30 10.83
C ARG A 20 4.98 7.21 11.73
N ALA A 21 5.63 8.20 11.15
CA ALA A 21 6.41 9.20 11.88
C ALA A 21 5.55 10.33 12.49
N GLY A 22 4.24 10.34 12.25
CA GLY A 22 3.34 11.40 12.72
C GLY A 22 3.48 12.72 11.94
N SER A 23 4.02 12.68 10.72
CA SER A 23 4.21 13.84 9.85
C SER A 23 3.62 13.62 8.45
N PRO A 24 2.31 13.27 8.33
CA PRO A 24 1.67 12.96 7.04
C PRO A 24 1.73 14.10 6.03
N GLU A 25 1.79 15.36 6.48
CA GLU A 25 1.90 16.56 5.65
C GLU A 25 3.13 16.55 4.74
N ARG A 26 4.21 15.89 5.17
CA ARG A 26 5.45 15.75 4.38
C ARG A 26 5.28 14.91 3.12
N ALA A 27 4.19 14.14 3.02
CA ALA A 27 3.93 13.25 1.90
C ALA A 27 3.02 13.87 0.81
N ALA A 28 2.42 15.04 1.07
CA ALA A 28 1.46 15.66 0.15
C ALA A 28 2.06 16.01 -1.22
N GLU A 29 3.19 16.73 -1.25
CA GLU A 29 3.84 17.11 -2.52
C GLU A 29 4.42 15.91 -3.29
N PRO A 30 5.12 14.95 -2.64
CA PRO A 30 5.52 13.72 -3.29
C PRO A 30 4.36 12.92 -3.89
N LEU A 31 3.25 12.77 -3.15
CA LEU A 31 2.08 12.05 -3.63
C LEU A 31 1.45 12.74 -4.85
N ALA A 32 1.27 14.06 -4.83
CA ALA A 32 0.75 14.79 -5.97
C ALA A 32 1.62 14.61 -7.23
N ARG A 33 2.95 14.51 -7.07
CA ARG A 33 3.86 14.21 -8.18
C ARG A 33 3.70 12.77 -8.69
N PHE A 34 3.53 11.83 -7.78
CA PHE A 34 3.30 10.42 -8.09
C PHE A 34 1.97 10.21 -8.83
N GLU A 35 0.91 10.89 -8.44
CA GLU A 35 -0.39 10.89 -9.12
C GLU A 35 -0.29 11.35 -10.58
N ARG A 36 0.37 12.50 -10.82
CA ARG A 36 0.59 12.99 -12.19
C ARG A 36 1.35 11.99 -13.05
N TRP A 37 2.31 11.30 -12.45
CA TRP A 37 3.07 10.26 -13.14
C TRP A 37 2.22 8.99 -13.39
N ALA A 38 1.44 8.54 -12.40
CA ALA A 38 0.53 7.40 -12.54
C ALA A 38 -0.48 7.64 -13.68
N GLY A 39 -1.06 8.84 -13.72
CA GLY A 39 -1.98 9.26 -14.78
C GLY A 39 -1.35 9.34 -16.17
N SER A 40 -0.03 9.54 -16.29
CA SER A 40 0.65 9.53 -17.59
C SER A 40 0.97 8.13 -18.08
N VAL A 41 1.29 7.19 -17.19
CA VAL A 41 1.57 5.79 -17.56
C VAL A 41 0.29 4.96 -17.75
N ARG A 42 -0.81 5.34 -17.11
CA ARG A 42 -2.14 4.70 -17.20
C ARG A 42 -2.07 3.18 -17.01
N GLN A 43 -1.39 2.77 -15.96
CA GLN A 43 -1.25 1.36 -15.60
C GLN A 43 -2.05 1.08 -14.32
N PRO A 44 -2.89 0.03 -14.28
CA PRO A 44 -3.73 -0.27 -13.11
C PRO A 44 -2.94 -0.36 -11.80
N TRP A 45 -1.74 -0.94 -11.84
CA TRP A 45 -0.87 -1.06 -10.67
C TRP A 45 -0.40 0.30 -10.13
N ALA A 46 -0.25 1.32 -10.98
CA ALA A 46 0.15 2.66 -10.54
C ALA A 46 -1.00 3.33 -9.79
N ASP A 47 -2.23 3.20 -10.31
CA ASP A 47 -3.45 3.68 -9.67
C ASP A 47 -3.69 2.98 -8.33
N ALA A 48 -3.41 1.67 -8.25
CA ALA A 48 -3.47 0.91 -7.01
C ALA A 48 -2.54 1.49 -5.92
N LEU A 49 -1.33 1.91 -6.30
CA LEU A 49 -0.38 2.53 -5.38
C LEU A 49 -0.84 3.94 -4.96
N VAL A 50 -1.42 4.72 -5.87
CA VAL A 50 -2.00 6.04 -5.54
C VAL A 50 -3.13 5.89 -4.52
N LEU A 51 -4.05 4.95 -4.74
CA LEU A 51 -5.15 4.67 -3.80
C LEU A 51 -4.65 4.23 -2.42
N ARG A 52 -3.59 3.40 -2.38
CA ARG A 52 -2.94 3.03 -1.12
C ARG A 52 -2.38 4.25 -0.39
N CYS A 53 -1.71 5.16 -1.10
CA CYS A 53 -1.18 6.38 -0.52
C CYS A 53 -2.29 7.30 0.02
N HIS A 54 -3.35 7.52 -0.77
CA HIS A 54 -4.51 8.29 -0.31
C HIS A 54 -5.12 7.69 0.93
N ARG A 55 -5.22 6.35 0.99
CA ARG A 55 -5.73 5.70 2.18
C ARG A 55 -4.90 6.02 3.42
N LEU A 56 -3.58 5.90 3.31
CA LEU A 56 -2.68 6.15 4.44
C LEU A 56 -2.79 7.57 4.98
N LEU A 57 -3.18 8.53 4.14
CA LEU A 57 -3.37 9.94 4.50
C LEU A 57 -4.82 10.32 4.85
N ALA A 58 -5.80 9.48 4.50
CA ALA A 58 -7.21 9.76 4.72
C ALA A 58 -7.65 9.52 6.17
N ALA A 59 -8.65 10.28 6.61
CA ALA A 59 -9.44 9.95 7.80
C ALA A 59 -10.20 8.62 7.61
N ASP A 60 -10.67 8.05 8.72
CA ASP A 60 -11.17 6.66 8.73
C ASP A 60 -12.50 6.42 7.99
N ASP A 61 -13.23 7.47 7.62
CA ASP A 61 -14.54 7.38 6.97
C ASP A 61 -14.49 6.87 5.52
N GLN A 62 -13.42 7.16 4.77
CA GLN A 62 -13.19 6.64 3.41
C GLN A 62 -12.12 5.54 3.35
N ALA A 63 -11.82 4.97 4.51
CA ALA A 63 -10.70 4.06 4.69
C ALA A 63 -10.79 2.78 3.85
N GLU A 64 -11.93 2.13 3.94
CA GLU A 64 -12.11 0.80 3.37
C GLU A 64 -12.23 0.86 1.84
N ALA A 65 -12.93 1.88 1.33
CA ALA A 65 -13.13 2.08 -0.10
C ALA A 65 -11.79 2.14 -0.85
N HIS A 66 -10.82 2.91 -0.35
CA HIS A 66 -9.50 3.02 -0.97
C HIS A 66 -8.70 1.72 -0.93
N TYR A 67 -8.70 0.98 0.20
CA TYR A 67 -8.00 -0.31 0.27
C TYR A 67 -8.60 -1.34 -0.68
N THR A 68 -9.93 -1.47 -0.69
CA THR A 68 -10.59 -2.44 -1.57
C THR A 68 -10.41 -2.07 -3.05
N ALA A 69 -10.44 -0.79 -3.40
CA ALA A 69 -10.15 -0.34 -4.76
C ALA A 69 -8.71 -0.63 -5.17
N ALA A 70 -7.73 -0.35 -4.30
CA ALA A 70 -6.33 -0.67 -4.56
C ALA A 70 -6.12 -2.18 -4.77
N LEU A 71 -6.71 -3.01 -3.92
CA LEU A 71 -6.59 -4.48 -4.03
C LEU A 71 -7.20 -5.03 -5.31
N ARG A 72 -8.27 -4.41 -5.85
CA ARG A 72 -8.86 -4.81 -7.15
C ARG A 72 -8.00 -4.45 -8.36
N LEU A 73 -7.20 -3.39 -8.26
CA LEU A 73 -6.36 -2.91 -9.36
C LEU A 73 -4.96 -3.53 -9.39
N HIS A 74 -4.54 -4.14 -8.27
CA HIS A 74 -3.28 -4.87 -8.23
C HIS A 74 -3.34 -6.12 -9.08
N ASP A 75 -2.29 -6.31 -9.88
CA ASP A 75 -1.99 -7.58 -10.53
C ASP A 75 -1.31 -8.52 -9.51
N GLN A 76 -2.03 -9.53 -9.07
CA GLN A 76 -1.57 -10.50 -8.07
C GLN A 76 -0.41 -11.37 -8.58
N ASP A 77 -0.29 -11.53 -9.90
CA ASP A 77 0.72 -12.40 -10.51
C ASP A 77 1.96 -11.60 -10.95
N GLY A 78 1.77 -10.51 -11.70
CA GLY A 78 2.87 -9.68 -12.19
C GLY A 78 3.50 -8.78 -11.13
N ARG A 79 2.77 -8.45 -10.04
CA ARG A 79 3.22 -7.54 -8.98
C ARG A 79 2.78 -7.97 -7.59
N ALA A 80 2.91 -9.27 -7.31
CA ALA A 80 2.53 -9.90 -6.04
C ALA A 80 2.99 -9.14 -4.79
N LEU A 81 4.20 -8.56 -4.82
CA LEU A 81 4.73 -7.79 -3.69
C LEU A 81 3.86 -6.56 -3.33
N GLU A 82 3.48 -5.75 -4.32
CA GLU A 82 2.72 -4.53 -4.05
C GLU A 82 1.28 -4.83 -3.62
N TYR A 83 0.71 -5.91 -4.14
CA TYR A 83 -0.53 -6.49 -3.62
C TYR A 83 -0.38 -6.86 -2.14
N ALA A 84 0.62 -7.68 -1.78
CA ALA A 84 0.81 -8.18 -0.42
C ALA A 84 1.02 -7.05 0.60
N ARG A 85 1.78 -6.01 0.23
CA ARG A 85 1.96 -4.81 1.08
C ARG A 85 0.63 -4.08 1.32
N THR A 86 -0.21 -3.98 0.31
CA THR A 86 -1.54 -3.36 0.43
C THR A 86 -2.45 -4.22 1.31
N ALA A 87 -2.40 -5.53 1.17
CA ALA A 87 -3.17 -6.48 1.99
C ALA A 87 -2.76 -6.43 3.48
N VAL A 88 -1.46 -6.29 3.80
CA VAL A 88 -1.00 -6.08 5.18
C VAL A 88 -1.60 -4.82 5.78
N LEU A 89 -1.50 -3.70 5.07
CA LEU A 89 -2.02 -2.41 5.55
C LEU A 89 -3.54 -2.47 5.77
N TYR A 90 -4.26 -3.14 4.88
CA TYR A 90 -5.69 -3.34 5.04
C TYR A 90 -6.02 -4.25 6.24
N GLY A 91 -5.31 -5.36 6.41
CA GLY A 91 -5.45 -6.25 7.56
C GLY A 91 -5.15 -5.57 8.89
N GLU A 92 -4.10 -4.74 8.96
CA GLU A 92 -3.77 -3.90 10.12
C GLU A 92 -4.89 -2.92 10.44
N TRP A 93 -5.46 -2.27 9.43
CA TRP A 93 -6.61 -1.37 9.61
C TRP A 93 -7.85 -2.13 10.10
N LEU A 94 -8.17 -3.28 9.51
CA LEU A 94 -9.30 -4.13 9.95
C LEU A 94 -9.13 -4.58 11.41
N ARG A 95 -7.90 -4.92 11.84
CA ARG A 95 -7.61 -5.22 13.27
C ARG A 95 -7.94 -4.01 14.17
N ARG A 96 -7.55 -2.80 13.78
CA ARG A 96 -7.89 -1.55 14.51
C ARG A 96 -9.41 -1.33 14.54
N ALA A 97 -10.11 -1.61 13.45
CA ALA A 97 -11.57 -1.57 13.33
C ALA A 97 -12.29 -2.78 14.00
N ARG A 98 -11.60 -3.58 14.83
CA ARG A 98 -12.13 -4.76 15.54
C ARG A 98 -12.65 -5.91 14.64
N ARG A 99 -12.35 -5.91 13.33
CA ARG A 99 -12.77 -6.91 12.33
C ARG A 99 -11.72 -8.02 12.15
N LYS A 100 -11.43 -8.75 13.22
CA LYS A 100 -10.32 -9.73 13.28
C LYS A 100 -10.45 -10.89 12.27
N ALA A 101 -11.65 -11.38 12.03
CA ALA A 101 -11.88 -12.50 11.11
C ALA A 101 -11.51 -12.13 9.66
N GLU A 102 -11.94 -10.95 9.23
CA GLU A 102 -11.62 -10.43 7.89
C GLU A 102 -10.15 -10.08 7.76
N ALA A 103 -9.55 -9.48 8.80
CA ALA A 103 -8.12 -9.18 8.81
C ALA A 103 -7.25 -10.43 8.60
N ARG A 104 -7.63 -11.56 9.23
CA ARG A 104 -6.85 -12.80 9.16
C ARG A 104 -6.69 -13.28 7.72
N ARG A 105 -7.74 -13.18 6.90
CA ARG A 105 -7.69 -13.57 5.48
C ARG A 105 -6.61 -12.77 4.74
N TRP A 106 -6.70 -11.45 4.78
CA TRP A 106 -5.76 -10.57 4.06
C TRP A 106 -4.32 -10.72 4.54
N LEU A 107 -4.11 -10.93 5.83
CA LEU A 107 -2.77 -11.12 6.40
C LEU A 107 -2.17 -12.48 6.03
N GLN A 108 -3.00 -13.53 5.96
CA GLN A 108 -2.56 -14.84 5.50
C GLN A 108 -2.18 -14.82 4.02
N ASP A 109 -3.03 -14.22 3.16
CA ASP A 109 -2.74 -14.07 1.73
C ASP A 109 -1.43 -13.30 1.51
N ALA A 110 -1.18 -12.24 2.28
CA ALA A 110 0.05 -11.49 2.21
C ALA A 110 1.27 -12.29 2.71
N LEU A 111 1.11 -13.05 3.79
CA LEU A 111 2.15 -13.89 4.36
C LEU A 111 2.67 -14.90 3.35
N GLU A 112 1.78 -15.59 2.64
CA GLU A 112 2.15 -16.58 1.61
C GLU A 112 3.00 -15.96 0.50
N VAL A 113 2.67 -14.75 0.07
CA VAL A 113 3.47 -14.00 -0.91
C VAL A 113 4.86 -13.68 -0.35
N PHE A 114 4.95 -13.17 0.88
CA PHE A 114 6.25 -12.80 1.46
C PHE A 114 7.13 -14.02 1.74
N GLU A 115 6.55 -15.14 2.17
CA GLU A 115 7.28 -16.40 2.36
C GLU A 115 7.82 -16.92 1.02
N ARG A 116 7.01 -16.94 -0.03
CA ARG A 116 7.44 -17.31 -1.38
C ARG A 116 8.57 -16.43 -1.91
N LEU A 117 8.57 -15.15 -1.57
CA LEU A 117 9.60 -14.18 -1.96
C LEU A 117 10.79 -14.10 -0.98
N GLY A 118 10.80 -14.87 0.12
CA GLY A 118 11.86 -14.86 1.13
C GLY A 118 11.95 -13.57 1.97
N MET A 119 10.88 -12.77 2.02
CA MET A 119 10.86 -11.44 2.64
C MET A 119 10.57 -11.49 4.14
N ARG A 120 11.52 -12.01 4.93
CA ARG A 120 11.34 -12.27 6.37
C ARG A 120 10.75 -11.11 7.19
N PRO A 121 11.22 -9.84 7.07
CA PRO A 121 10.65 -8.74 7.86
C PRO A 121 9.17 -8.48 7.55
N TRP A 122 8.76 -8.71 6.30
CA TRP A 122 7.38 -8.56 5.88
C TRP A 122 6.52 -9.76 6.30
N SER A 123 7.06 -10.98 6.27
CA SER A 123 6.40 -12.16 6.83
C SER A 123 6.12 -12.00 8.33
N GLU A 124 7.10 -11.51 9.10
CA GLU A 124 6.92 -11.24 10.53
C GLU A 124 5.82 -10.22 10.79
N ARG A 125 5.83 -9.11 10.04
CA ARG A 125 4.77 -8.10 10.11
C ARG A 125 3.39 -8.66 9.77
N ALA A 126 3.28 -9.54 8.77
CA ALA A 126 2.01 -10.14 8.36
C ALA A 126 1.44 -11.09 9.43
N ARG A 127 2.30 -11.81 10.17
CA ARG A 127 1.88 -12.64 11.31
C ARG A 127 1.30 -11.76 12.43
N GLY A 128 1.96 -10.64 12.70
CA GLY A 128 1.57 -9.65 13.71
C GLY A 128 2.11 -9.95 15.09
#